data_AF-A0AA35I9E6-F1
#
_entry.id   AF-A0AA35I9E6-F1
#
_cell.length_a   1.000
_cell.length_b   1.000
_cell.length_c   1.000
_cell.angle_alpha   90.00
_cell.angle_beta   90.00
_cell.angle_gamma   90.00
#
_symmetry.space_group_name_H-M   'P 1'
#
loop_
_entity.id
_entity.type
_entity.pdbx_description
1 polymer ?
#
loop_
_entity_poly.entity_id
_entity_poly.type
_entity_poly.pdbx_seq_one_letter_code
_entity_poly.pdbx_strand_id
1 'polypeptide(L)' 'MTALRRKTVIRGCPMKPLDCPIRCDICNKPRNKGNHTKCSAERQARAQENGNEQ' A
#
# COMPACT_ATOMS: atom_id res chain seq x y z
N MET A 1 -22.81 12.56 18.79
CA MET A 1 -22.79 12.16 17.37
C MET A 1 -21.94 10.90 17.22
N THR A 2 -22.55 9.72 17.22
CA THR A 2 -21.84 8.48 16.90
C THR A 2 -21.75 8.37 15.39
N ALA A 3 -20.58 8.68 14.83
CA ALA A 3 -20.33 8.47 13.41
C ALA A 3 -20.42 6.97 13.13
N LEU A 4 -21.53 6.52 12.53
CA LEU A 4 -21.72 5.15 12.08
C LEU A 4 -20.75 4.89 10.92
N ARG A 5 -19.52 4.48 11.26
CA ARG A 5 -18.51 4.12 10.25
C ARG A 5 -18.95 2.81 9.60
N ARG A 6 -19.40 2.90 8.34
CA ARG A 6 -19.67 1.73 7.50
C ARG A 6 -18.43 0.82 7.53
N LYS A 7 -18.58 -0.41 8.03
CA LYS A 7 -17.52 -1.42 7.94
C LYS A 7 -17.34 -1.78 6.48
N THR A 8 -16.17 -1.50 5.93
CA THR A 8 -15.81 -1.91 4.57
C THR A 8 -15.69 -3.43 4.55
N VAL A 9 -16.59 -4.08 3.82
CA VAL A 9 -16.59 -5.52 3.61
C VAL A 9 -16.03 -5.82 2.22
N ILE A 10 -15.13 -6.79 2.13
CA ILE A 10 -14.64 -7.34 0.86
C ILE A 10 -15.13 -8.77 0.79
N ARG A 11 -15.95 -9.11 -0.21
CA ARG A 11 -16.55 -10.44 -0.41
C ARG A 11 -17.35 -10.96 0.80
N GLY A 12 -18.09 -10.07 1.46
CA GLY A 12 -18.94 -10.41 2.62
C GLY A 12 -18.22 -10.52 3.97
N CYS A 13 -16.89 -10.44 3.98
CA CYS A 13 -16.08 -10.45 5.20
C CYS A 13 -15.59 -9.04 5.57
N PRO A 14 -15.44 -8.72 6.87
CA PRO A 14 -14.80 -7.47 7.27
C PRO A 14 -13.39 -7.42 6.71
N MET A 15 -13.02 -6.27 6.13
CA MET A 15 -11.66 -6.06 5.65
C MET A 15 -10.68 -6.16 6.82
N LYS A 16 -9.68 -7.04 6.70
CA LYS A 16 -8.54 -7.08 7.61
C LYS A 16 -7.73 -5.78 7.43
N PRO A 17 -7.09 -5.26 8.50
CA PRO A 17 -6.15 -4.16 8.37
C PRO A 17 -5.12 -4.50 7.29
N LEU A 18 -4.89 -3.59 6.34
CA LEU A 18 -3.78 -3.76 5.40
C LEU A 18 -2.48 -3.63 6.20
N ASP A 19 -1.63 -4.65 6.11
CA ASP A 19 -0.25 -4.60 6.61
C ASP A 19 0.58 -3.77 5.62
N CYS A 20 0.35 -2.45 5.63
CA CYS A 20 1.11 -1.51 4.84
C CYS A 20 2.03 -0.72 5.76
N PRO A 21 3.36 -0.73 5.51
CA PRO A 21 4.29 0.04 6.32
C PRO A 21 3.96 1.53 6.22
N ILE A 22 4.06 2.23 7.35
CA ILE A 22 3.74 3.66 7.45
C ILE A 22 4.74 4.50 6.61
N ARG A 23 5.96 4.00 6.43
CA ARG A 23 7.05 4.66 5.70
C ARG A 23 7.33 3.94 4.38
N CYS A 24 7.76 4.72 3.38
CA CYS A 24 8.24 4.18 2.12
C CYS A 24 9.61 3.55 2.32
N ASP A 25 9.82 2.33 1.83
CA ASP A 25 11.09 1.60 1.88
C ASP A 25 12.22 2.27 1.06
N ILE A 26 11.86 3.01 0.02
CA ILE A 26 12.82 3.66 -0.89
C ILE A 26 13.30 5.01 -0.36
N CYS A 27 12.37 5.88 0.03
CA CYS A 27 12.67 7.27 0.40
C CYS A 27 12.50 7.57 1.89
N ASN A 28 12.08 6.59 2.69
CA ASN A 28 11.83 6.67 4.15
C ASN A 28 10.85 7.77 4.60
N LYS A 29 10.15 8.40 3.65
CA LYS A 29 9.11 9.39 3.93
C LYS A 29 7.79 8.70 4.28
N PRO A 30 6.90 9.35 5.05
CA PRO A 30 5.56 8.82 5.32
C PRO A 30 4.82 8.56 4.00
N ARG A 31 4.19 7.38 3.84
CA ARG A 31 3.49 7.03 2.59
C ARG A 31 2.28 7.94 2.30
N ASN A 32 1.72 8.55 3.34
CA ASN A 32 0.59 9.48 3.24
C ASN A 32 1.00 10.92 2.88
N LYS A 33 2.30 11.23 2.78
CA LYS A 33 2.79 12.59 2.48
C LYS A 33 3.79 12.57 1.34
N GLY A 34 3.68 13.54 0.44
CA GLY A 34 4.60 13.76 -0.69
C GLY A 34 4.28 12.94 -1.93
N ASN A 35 5.09 13.14 -2.98
CA ASN A 35 4.96 12.44 -4.26
C ASN A 35 5.78 11.15 -4.23
N HIS A 36 5.10 10.00 -4.29
CA HIS A 36 5.69 8.66 -4.30
C HIS A 36 5.60 7.97 -5.67
N THR A 37 5.27 8.68 -6.75
CA THR A 37 5.09 8.07 -8.08
C THR A 37 6.39 7.45 -8.58
N LYS A 38 7.53 8.12 -8.35
CA LYS A 38 8.87 7.58 -8.67
C LYS A 38 9.18 6.29 -7.89
N CYS A 39 8.97 6.31 -6.58
CA CYS A 39 9.13 5.11 -5.74
C CYS A 39 8.18 3.98 -6.14
N SER A 40 7.01 4.29 -6.70
CA SER A 40 6.09 3.28 -7.24
C SER A 40 6.65 2.62 -8.50
N ALA A 41 7.19 3.42 -9.43
CA ALA A 41 7.82 2.91 -10.64
C ALA A 41 9.04 2.03 -10.32
N GLU A 42 9.88 2.45 -9.37
CA GLU A 42 11.02 1.65 -8.92
C GLU A 42 10.60 0.30 -8.31
N ARG A 43 9.51 0.27 -7.53
CA ARG A 43 8.95 -1.00 -7.01
C ARG A 43 8.42 -1.90 -8.12
N GLN A 44 7.78 -1.33 -9.14
CA GLN A 44 7.29 -2.10 -10.28
C GLN A 44 8.45 -2.69 -11.09
N ALA A 45 9.51 -1.91 -11.33
CA ALA A 45 10.72 -2.39 -11.99
C ALA A 45 11.35 -3.57 -11.21
N ARG A 46 11.56 -3.43 -9.90
CA ARG A 46 12.08 -4.53 -9.05
C ARG A 46 11.19 -5.76 -9.10
N ALA A 47 9.86 -5.59 -9.03
CA ALA A 47 8.93 -6.72 -9.09
C ALA A 47 8.99 -7.44 -10.44
N GLN A 48 9.18 -6.69 -11.53
CA GLN A 48 9.34 -7.24 -12.87
C GLN A 48 10.68 -7.98 -13.03
N GLU A 49 11.77 -7.45 -12.48
CA GLU A 49 13.08 -8.12 -12.46
C GLU A 49 13.01 -9.45 -11.71
N ASN A 50 12.48 -9.46 -10.49
CA ASN A 50 12.36 -10.68 -9.68
C ASN A 50 11.33 -11.69 -10.24
N GLY A 51 10.34 -11.22 -11.01
CA GLY A 51 9.35 -12.07 -11.67
C GLY A 51 9.84 -12.69 -12.99
N ASN A 52 10.98 -12.23 -13.50
CA ASN A 52 11.61 -12.74 -14.73
C ASN A 52 12.70 -13.79 -14.43
N GLU A 53 12.94 -14.08 -13.13
CA GLU A 53 13.82 -15.14 -12.61
C GLU A 53 13.03 -16.38 -12.14
N GLN A 54 11.79 -16.56 -12.59
CA GLN A 54 10.97 -17.76 -12.35
C GLN A 54 10.72 -18.56 -13.62
#